data_AF-A0A3E5G7U8-F1
#
_entry.id   AF-A0A3E5G7U8-F1
#
_cell.length_a   1.000
_cell.length_b   1.000
_cell.length_c   1.000
_cell.angle_alpha   90.00
_cell.angle_beta   90.00
_cell.angle_gamma   90.00
#
_symmetry.space_group_name_H-M   'P 1'
#
loop_
_entity.id
_entity.type
_entity.pdbx_description
1 polymer ?
#
loop_
_entity_poly.entity_id
_entity_poly.type
_entity_poly.pdbx_seq_one_letter_code
_entity_poly.pdbx_strand_id
1 'polypeptide(L)'
;MGTYVWYSGMADYPLEKRKRIKENILKMLDAGGMMQIESVKNNNHELYVLSKPEKDQNNRILWNFNYFEDDMWETASLDCKDLQIYSNKVGNEEYKDVMIALYMLSELEDNDIGFTMCNGDIVSEEKYIGWINQILGTNYSFRKRFNLWENVVWYIENEKCEEMHISMKELFELIPKNLRYAAGGTELADLLWIINGTSSLLPKNVESNSYAYDIWLCQRAIQEIFIKDLEDEEEKILSLLQMPRNRRRSITDPVMKKLAKFTLFLPARIILFLYTEFTGDNFWEIWSAIKSGAYHDEKMKKYASKELELYRKIFIEGPIAPVTTSDFLSQDEYFTFWKTPPELGGEENYYISDWDRLYWWGKIEDVEITEEIDIWLNMLVKEYEMILNGKEQETENAFVDHIFNTMEYLNSFYGRIYLFKEFYNELLNNSHEVRYQAILDLLDKFGEKNKEIGRVYQKYGNKEWCMLSKNLKCNRGRMEIKRIISVMANKELRKKYFGF
;
A
#
# COMPACT_ATOMS: atom_id res chain seq x y z
N MET A 1 19.11 -5.72 4.10
CA MET A 1 18.70 -4.98 2.88
C MET A 1 17.53 -4.11 3.27
N GLY A 2 17.43 -2.89 2.71
CA GLY A 2 16.31 -1.98 3.00
C GLY A 2 15.14 -2.25 2.05
N THR A 3 13.92 -1.95 2.51
CA THR A 3 12.71 -2.00 1.68
C THR A 3 12.40 -0.60 1.17
N TYR A 4 12.19 -0.48 -0.14
CA TYR A 4 11.88 0.77 -0.83
C TYR A 4 10.53 0.65 -1.51
N VAL A 5 9.73 1.71 -1.40
CA VAL A 5 8.40 1.78 -1.99
C VAL A 5 8.26 3.12 -2.71
N TRP A 6 7.61 3.09 -3.87
CA TRP A 6 7.38 4.29 -4.68
C TRP A 6 6.18 4.08 -5.59
N TYR A 7 5.75 5.17 -6.23
CA TYR A 7 4.83 5.14 -7.35
C TYR A 7 5.60 5.50 -8.62
N SER A 8 5.48 4.69 -9.67
CA SER A 8 6.25 4.86 -10.91
C SER A 8 5.64 5.87 -11.89
N GLY A 9 4.38 6.27 -11.69
CA GLY A 9 3.75 7.30 -12.50
C GLY A 9 4.15 8.73 -12.09
N MET A 10 3.60 9.71 -12.80
CA MET A 10 3.93 11.12 -12.59
C MET A 10 3.20 11.75 -11.40
N ALA A 11 2.02 11.24 -11.03
CA ALA A 11 1.18 11.82 -9.98
C ALA A 11 0.84 13.31 -10.25
N ASP A 12 0.48 13.64 -11.50
CA ASP A 12 0.08 15.00 -11.88
C ASP A 12 -1.42 15.22 -11.63
N TYR A 13 -1.71 15.74 -10.43
CA TYR A 13 -3.09 15.96 -10.02
C TYR A 13 -3.64 17.32 -10.49
N PRO A 14 -4.84 17.34 -11.09
CA PRO A 14 -5.56 18.58 -11.38
C PRO A 14 -5.77 19.44 -10.13
N LEU A 15 -5.64 20.77 -10.26
CA LEU A 15 -5.68 21.73 -9.14
C LEU A 15 -6.93 21.58 -8.27
N GLU A 16 -8.08 21.31 -8.88
CA GLU A 16 -9.37 21.15 -8.22
C GLU A 16 -9.44 19.91 -7.31
N LYS A 17 -8.65 18.86 -7.61
CA LYS A 17 -8.59 17.64 -6.79
C LYS A 17 -7.59 17.74 -5.64
N ARG A 18 -6.57 18.60 -5.75
CA ARG A 18 -5.43 18.63 -4.83
C ARG A 18 -5.83 18.81 -3.36
N LYS A 19 -6.82 19.67 -3.08
CA LYS A 19 -7.28 19.86 -1.69
C LYS A 19 -7.81 18.55 -1.09
N ARG A 20 -8.69 17.85 -1.80
CA ARG A 20 -9.26 16.56 -1.38
C ARG A 20 -8.18 15.49 -1.23
N ILE A 21 -7.30 15.35 -2.21
CA ILE A 21 -6.22 14.34 -2.19
C ILE A 21 -5.31 14.58 -0.98
N LYS A 22 -4.94 15.83 -0.73
CA LYS A 22 -4.16 16.18 0.46
C LYS A 22 -4.87 15.80 1.76
N GLU A 23 -6.15 16.13 1.89
CA GLU A 23 -6.95 15.76 3.06
C GLU A 23 -7.02 14.23 3.23
N ASN A 24 -7.15 13.48 2.13
CA ASN A 24 -7.15 12.02 2.14
C ASN A 24 -5.79 11.45 2.60
N ILE A 25 -4.67 11.97 2.08
CA ILE A 25 -3.32 11.57 2.52
C ILE A 25 -3.15 11.81 4.02
N LEU A 26 -3.57 12.97 4.52
CA LEU A 26 -3.45 13.29 5.95
C LEU A 26 -4.33 12.40 6.83
N LYS A 27 -5.54 12.06 6.38
CA LYS A 27 -6.39 11.08 7.06
C LYS A 27 -5.73 9.70 7.12
N MET A 28 -5.11 9.26 6.03
CA MET A 28 -4.40 7.98 5.99
C MET A 28 -3.16 7.97 6.90
N LEU A 29 -2.39 9.06 6.93
CA LEU A 29 -1.27 9.21 7.86
C LEU A 29 -1.73 9.12 9.32
N ASP A 30 -2.80 9.81 9.69
CA ASP A 30 -3.34 9.78 11.06
C ASP A 30 -3.88 8.37 11.39
N ALA A 31 -4.69 7.78 10.52
CA ALA A 31 -5.25 6.44 10.71
C ALA A 31 -4.20 5.33 10.79
N GLY A 32 -3.15 5.43 9.97
CA GLY A 32 -2.02 4.51 9.95
C GLY A 32 -1.04 4.69 11.10
N GLY A 33 -1.23 5.68 11.97
CA GLY A 33 -0.35 5.94 13.10
C GLY A 33 1.00 6.54 12.72
N MET A 34 1.10 7.21 11.57
CA MET A 34 2.33 7.89 11.14
C MET A 34 2.52 9.17 11.95
N MET A 35 3.72 9.32 12.53
CA MET A 35 4.06 10.36 13.49
C MET A 35 5.50 10.87 13.25
N GLN A 36 5.86 11.90 14.01
CA GLN A 36 7.23 12.38 14.17
C GLN A 36 7.67 12.19 15.63
N ILE A 37 8.96 11.97 15.82
CA ILE A 37 9.60 12.07 17.13
C ILE A 37 10.24 13.45 17.27
N GLU A 38 9.94 14.12 18.38
CA GLU A 38 10.59 15.36 18.77
C GLU A 38 11.22 15.21 20.15
N SER A 39 12.37 15.87 20.37
CA SER A 39 12.98 15.92 21.70
C SER A 39 12.59 17.19 22.44
N VAL A 40 12.22 17.02 23.71
CA VAL A 40 11.93 18.10 24.66
C VAL A 40 12.91 18.00 25.82
N LYS A 41 13.42 19.16 26.26
CA LYS A 41 14.49 19.22 27.27
C LYS A 41 14.02 20.00 28.49
N ASN A 42 14.36 19.49 29.67
CA ASN A 42 14.28 20.21 30.94
C ASN A 42 15.62 20.09 31.66
N ASN A 43 16.32 21.22 31.85
CA ASN A 43 17.64 21.34 32.49
C ASN A 43 18.68 20.29 32.04
N ASN A 44 18.61 19.06 32.58
CA ASN A 44 19.52 17.94 32.33
C ASN A 44 18.86 16.68 31.73
N HIS A 45 17.54 16.64 31.58
CA HIS A 45 16.81 15.48 31.06
C HIS A 45 16.25 15.77 29.67
N GLU A 46 16.34 14.77 28.79
CA GLU A 46 15.77 14.79 27.44
C GLU A 46 14.70 13.70 27.35
N LEU A 47 13.51 14.09 26.92
CA LEU A 47 12.38 13.22 26.68
C LEU A 47 12.00 13.30 25.20
N TYR A 48 11.56 12.19 24.63
CA TYR A 48 11.01 12.15 23.29
C TYR A 48 9.48 12.11 23.34
N VAL A 49 8.83 12.92 22.51
CA VAL A 49 7.37 12.98 22.35
C VAL A 49 6.95 12.66 20.92
N LEU A 50 5.75 12.14 20.75
CA LEU A 50 5.14 11.88 19.46
C LEU A 50 4.31 13.08 19.00
N SER A 51 4.65 13.66 17.86
CA SER A 51 3.86 14.68 17.20
C SER A 51 3.22 14.16 15.92
N LYS A 52 2.07 14.75 15.58
CA LYS A 52 1.45 14.49 14.28
C LYS A 52 2.35 15.04 13.17
N PRO A 53 2.29 14.48 11.95
CA PRO A 53 2.98 15.05 10.80
C PRO A 53 2.52 16.48 10.55
N GLU A 54 3.40 17.45 10.79
CA GLU A 54 3.14 18.88 10.62
C GLU A 54 3.92 19.47 9.44
N LYS A 55 3.51 20.65 8.98
CA LYS A 55 4.21 21.37 7.91
C LYS A 55 5.53 21.95 8.40
N ASP A 56 6.60 21.72 7.64
CA ASP A 56 7.88 22.37 7.81
C ASP A 56 7.91 23.78 7.15
N GLN A 57 9.07 24.43 7.27
CA GLN A 57 9.32 25.76 6.69
C GLN A 57 9.27 25.77 5.15
N ASN A 58 9.45 24.61 4.52
CA ASN A 58 9.39 24.42 3.07
C ASN A 58 8.00 23.98 2.59
N ASN A 59 6.97 24.04 3.45
CA ASN A 59 5.61 23.61 3.16
C ASN A 59 5.53 22.11 2.79
N ARG A 60 6.42 21.29 3.35
CA ARG A 60 6.37 19.83 3.30
C ARG A 60 5.84 19.28 4.61
N ILE A 61 5.14 18.16 4.56
CA ILE A 61 4.71 17.43 5.76
C ILE A 61 5.66 16.25 5.92
N LEU A 62 6.28 16.11 7.08
CA LEU A 62 7.32 15.12 7.32
C LEU A 62 6.84 14.08 8.34
N TRP A 63 7.26 12.83 8.18
CA TRP A 63 7.05 11.76 9.15
C TRP A 63 8.19 10.75 9.08
N ASN A 64 8.48 10.12 10.20
CA ASN A 64 9.57 9.16 10.30
C ASN A 64 9.32 8.05 11.34
N PHE A 65 8.18 8.07 12.02
CA PHE A 65 7.84 7.11 13.07
C PHE A 65 6.46 6.51 12.83
N ASN A 66 6.26 5.24 13.21
CA ASN A 66 4.93 4.62 13.28
C ASN A 66 4.58 4.24 14.72
N TYR A 67 3.43 4.70 15.20
CA TYR A 67 2.95 4.47 16.57
C TYR A 67 2.68 2.99 16.91
N PHE A 68 2.27 2.19 15.92
CA PHE A 68 1.96 0.77 16.12
C PHE A 68 3.20 -0.12 16.04
N GLU A 69 4.18 0.28 15.23
CA GLU A 69 5.48 -0.38 15.12
C GLU A 69 6.43 -0.01 16.28
N ASP A 70 6.25 1.20 16.83
CA ASP A 70 7.16 1.86 17.76
C ASP A 70 8.59 2.01 17.22
N ASP A 71 8.74 2.13 15.91
CA ASP A 71 10.03 2.25 15.23
C ASP A 71 10.12 3.48 14.33
N MET A 72 11.38 3.91 14.12
CA MET A 72 11.73 5.06 13.33
C MET A 72 12.46 4.60 12.06
N TRP A 73 12.06 5.17 10.94
CA TRP A 73 12.63 4.90 9.62
C TRP A 73 13.21 6.17 9.00
N GLU A 74 13.71 6.07 7.78
CA GLU A 74 14.20 7.25 7.07
C GLU A 74 13.02 8.21 6.80
N THR A 75 13.25 9.50 7.02
CA THR A 75 12.20 10.53 6.95
C THR A 75 11.53 10.54 5.58
N ALA A 76 10.22 10.30 5.58
CA ALA A 76 9.36 10.48 4.43
C ALA A 76 8.74 11.89 4.45
N SER A 77 8.29 12.33 3.27
CA SER A 77 7.71 13.66 3.11
C SER A 77 6.61 13.71 2.07
N LEU A 78 5.68 14.64 2.26
CA LEU A 78 4.67 15.05 1.28
C LEU A 78 4.94 16.51 0.91
N ASP A 79 5.19 16.78 -0.36
CA ASP A 79 5.24 18.15 -0.86
C ASP A 79 3.81 18.70 -1.03
N CYS A 80 3.46 19.76 -0.29
CA CYS A 80 2.08 20.29 -0.34
C CYS A 80 1.74 21.04 -1.65
N LYS A 81 2.72 21.30 -2.53
CA LYS A 81 2.49 22.04 -3.78
C LYS A 81 1.92 21.13 -4.87
N ASP A 82 2.56 19.98 -5.08
CA ASP A 82 2.22 19.01 -6.12
C ASP A 82 1.73 17.67 -5.56
N LEU A 83 1.77 17.48 -4.24
CA LEU A 83 1.33 16.28 -3.53
C LEU A 83 2.18 15.05 -3.81
N GLN A 84 3.44 15.26 -4.18
CA GLN A 84 4.41 14.19 -4.35
C GLN A 84 4.83 13.64 -2.99
N ILE A 85 4.82 12.31 -2.88
CA ILE A 85 5.27 11.57 -1.70
C ILE A 85 6.67 11.06 -1.96
N TYR A 86 7.59 11.36 -1.05
CA TYR A 86 8.97 10.89 -1.09
C TYR A 86 9.26 10.05 0.14
N SER A 87 9.85 8.88 -0.05
CA SER A 87 10.38 8.04 1.01
C SER A 87 11.65 7.33 0.58
N ASN A 88 12.48 6.99 1.56
CA ASN A 88 13.60 6.07 1.35
C ASN A 88 13.25 4.70 1.93
N LYS A 89 14.06 4.17 2.86
CA LYS A 89 13.79 2.89 3.49
C LYS A 89 12.59 3.00 4.44
N VAL A 90 11.61 2.12 4.25
CA VAL A 90 10.32 2.16 4.97
C VAL A 90 10.12 1.01 5.97
N GLY A 91 11.15 0.20 6.23
CA GLY A 91 11.04 -0.95 7.12
C GLY A 91 10.22 -2.11 6.54
N ASN A 92 9.72 -2.98 7.42
CA ASN A 92 9.01 -4.20 7.00
C ASN A 92 7.62 -4.40 7.64
N GLU A 93 7.25 -3.63 8.68
CA GLU A 93 5.99 -3.81 9.41
C GLU A 93 4.96 -2.70 9.04
N GLU A 94 4.27 -2.13 10.01
CA GLU A 94 3.15 -1.20 9.81
C GLU A 94 3.55 0.07 9.04
N TYR A 95 4.76 0.62 9.25
CA TYR A 95 5.21 1.78 8.49
C TYR A 95 5.25 1.51 6.98
N LYS A 96 5.77 0.33 6.57
CA LYS A 96 5.81 -0.10 5.16
C LYS A 96 4.40 -0.21 4.59
N ASP A 97 3.48 -0.87 5.30
CA ASP A 97 2.12 -1.08 4.81
C ASP A 97 1.39 0.25 4.58
N VAL A 98 1.51 1.21 5.50
CA VAL A 98 0.93 2.54 5.32
C VAL A 98 1.57 3.28 4.15
N MET A 99 2.90 3.21 3.99
CA MET A 99 3.58 3.82 2.84
C MET A 99 3.14 3.24 1.50
N ILE A 100 2.95 1.92 1.41
CA ILE A 100 2.41 1.27 0.20
C ILE A 100 0.99 1.77 -0.08
N ALA A 101 0.13 1.86 0.94
CA ALA A 101 -1.22 2.38 0.76
C ALA A 101 -1.23 3.85 0.28
N LEU A 102 -0.31 4.69 0.77
CA LEU A 102 -0.17 6.06 0.29
C LEU A 102 0.21 6.13 -1.20
N TYR A 103 1.18 5.33 -1.65
CA TYR A 103 1.53 5.25 -3.07
C TYR A 103 0.42 4.59 -3.91
N MET A 104 -0.35 3.65 -3.35
CA MET A 104 -1.55 3.10 -3.98
C MET A 104 -2.64 4.17 -4.15
N LEU A 105 -2.81 5.08 -3.21
CA LEU A 105 -3.70 6.23 -3.40
C LEU A 105 -3.23 7.10 -4.57
N SER A 106 -1.93 7.34 -4.70
CA SER A 106 -1.37 8.06 -5.85
C SER A 106 -1.73 7.39 -7.17
N GLU A 107 -1.55 6.06 -7.26
CA GLU A 107 -1.94 5.28 -8.43
C GLU A 107 -3.43 5.40 -8.78
N LEU A 108 -4.30 5.39 -7.75
CA LEU A 108 -5.75 5.48 -7.92
C LEU A 108 -6.21 6.88 -8.35
N GLU A 109 -5.52 7.93 -7.92
CA GLU A 109 -5.89 9.33 -8.14
C GLU A 109 -5.24 9.97 -9.38
N ASP A 110 -4.10 9.43 -9.81
CA ASP A 110 -3.43 9.84 -11.04
C ASP A 110 -4.37 9.61 -12.24
N ASN A 111 -4.31 10.46 -13.26
CA ASN A 111 -5.05 10.21 -14.49
C ASN A 111 -4.25 9.34 -15.47
N ASP A 112 -2.92 9.32 -15.34
CA ASP A 112 -2.03 8.56 -16.20
C ASP A 112 -1.77 7.13 -15.68
N ILE A 113 -0.94 6.39 -16.43
CA ILE A 113 -0.48 5.05 -16.11
C ILE A 113 0.72 5.15 -15.17
N GLY A 114 0.71 4.32 -14.15
CA GLY A 114 1.79 4.11 -13.19
C GLY A 114 1.39 3.01 -12.23
N PHE A 115 2.37 2.49 -11.49
CA PHE A 115 2.15 1.38 -10.55
C PHE A 115 2.80 1.67 -9.22
N THR A 116 2.16 1.20 -8.16
CA THR A 116 2.74 1.13 -6.83
C THR A 116 3.76 0.00 -6.81
N MET A 117 4.99 0.33 -6.45
CA MET A 117 6.15 -0.56 -6.49
C MET A 117 6.71 -0.80 -5.09
N CYS A 118 7.19 -2.01 -4.84
CA CYS A 118 7.92 -2.39 -3.63
C CYS A 118 9.14 -3.23 -4.03
N ASN A 119 10.36 -2.71 -3.78
CA ASN A 119 11.63 -3.34 -4.17
C ASN A 119 11.70 -3.78 -5.65
N GLY A 120 10.96 -3.10 -6.53
CA GLY A 120 10.91 -3.39 -7.97
C GLY A 120 9.80 -4.34 -8.40
N ASP A 121 9.11 -4.98 -7.45
CA ASP A 121 7.91 -5.77 -7.73
C ASP A 121 6.65 -4.87 -7.66
N ILE A 122 5.65 -5.14 -8.51
CA ILE A 122 4.39 -4.42 -8.52
C ILE A 122 3.50 -4.91 -7.36
N VAL A 123 3.02 -3.98 -6.54
CA VAL A 123 2.07 -4.27 -5.45
C VAL A 123 0.70 -4.57 -6.06
N SER A 124 0.09 -5.71 -5.69
CA SER A 124 -1.15 -6.21 -6.30
C SER A 124 -2.23 -6.65 -5.30
N GLU A 125 -1.94 -6.50 -4.01
CA GLU A 125 -2.77 -6.95 -2.91
C GLU A 125 -3.97 -6.03 -2.70
N GLU A 126 -5.16 -6.63 -2.61
CA GLU A 126 -6.44 -5.92 -2.43
C GLU A 126 -6.53 -5.20 -1.08
N LYS A 127 -5.79 -5.65 -0.06
CA LYS A 127 -5.84 -5.07 1.30
C LYS A 127 -5.55 -3.57 1.32
N TYR A 128 -4.66 -3.09 0.43
CA TYR A 128 -4.30 -1.67 0.35
C TYR A 128 -5.48 -0.83 -0.13
N ILE A 129 -6.15 -1.23 -1.21
CA ILE A 129 -7.36 -0.52 -1.69
C ILE A 129 -8.52 -0.68 -0.70
N GLY A 130 -8.68 -1.86 -0.10
CA GLY A 130 -9.70 -2.10 0.92
C GLY A 130 -9.56 -1.16 2.12
N TRP A 131 -8.34 -0.97 2.62
CA TRP A 131 -8.10 -0.03 3.71
C TRP A 131 -8.31 1.43 3.28
N ILE A 132 -7.88 1.82 2.07
CA ILE A 132 -8.17 3.16 1.50
C ILE A 132 -9.68 3.40 1.45
N ASN A 133 -10.45 2.42 0.97
CA ASN A 133 -11.91 2.52 0.90
C ASN A 133 -12.55 2.65 2.29
N GLN A 134 -12.05 1.93 3.29
CA GLN A 134 -12.50 2.05 4.68
C GLN A 134 -12.27 3.46 5.24
N ILE A 135 -11.03 3.98 5.13
CA ILE A 135 -10.65 5.26 5.75
C ILE A 135 -11.27 6.46 5.04
N LEU A 136 -11.43 6.38 3.72
CA LEU A 136 -11.88 7.51 2.92
C LEU A 136 -13.38 7.45 2.58
N GLY A 137 -14.06 6.33 2.86
CA GLY A 137 -15.44 6.11 2.44
C GLY A 137 -15.59 6.07 0.92
N THR A 138 -14.58 5.53 0.22
CA THR A 138 -14.52 5.49 -1.25
C THR A 138 -14.90 4.12 -1.79
N ASN A 139 -15.06 4.05 -3.12
CA ASN A 139 -15.40 2.81 -3.85
C ASN A 139 -14.34 2.52 -4.92
N TYR A 140 -13.06 2.68 -4.58
CA TYR A 140 -11.97 2.39 -5.50
C TYR A 140 -11.93 0.91 -5.88
N SER A 141 -11.49 0.65 -7.11
CA SER A 141 -11.27 -0.67 -7.67
C SER A 141 -9.97 -0.69 -8.48
N PHE A 142 -9.54 -1.89 -8.90
CA PHE A 142 -8.38 -2.05 -9.77
C PHE A 142 -8.64 -1.74 -11.25
N ARG A 143 -9.78 -1.13 -11.59
CA ARG A 143 -10.21 -0.89 -12.99
C ARG A 143 -9.12 -0.29 -13.87
N LYS A 144 -8.31 0.65 -13.36
CA LYS A 144 -7.22 1.29 -14.13
C LYS A 144 -6.21 0.27 -14.67
N ARG A 145 -6.00 -0.86 -13.97
CA ARG A 145 -5.08 -1.92 -14.38
C ARG A 145 -5.60 -2.80 -15.53
N PHE A 146 -6.89 -2.73 -15.89
CA PHE A 146 -7.50 -3.60 -16.91
C PHE A 146 -7.43 -3.05 -18.34
N ASN A 147 -6.72 -1.95 -18.57
CA ASN A 147 -6.21 -1.60 -19.90
C ASN A 147 -4.86 -2.32 -20.11
N LEU A 148 -4.90 -3.65 -20.19
CA LEU A 148 -3.72 -4.51 -20.02
C LEU A 148 -2.65 -4.21 -21.06
N TRP A 149 -3.05 -4.00 -22.31
CA TRP A 149 -2.11 -3.73 -23.39
C TRP A 149 -1.31 -2.44 -23.13
N GLU A 150 -2.00 -1.32 -22.90
CA GLU A 150 -1.36 -0.03 -22.66
C GLU A 150 -0.52 -0.04 -21.37
N ASN A 151 -1.01 -0.72 -20.33
CA ASN A 151 -0.28 -0.88 -19.07
C ASN A 151 1.04 -1.63 -19.24
N VAL A 152 1.05 -2.71 -20.03
CA VAL A 152 2.29 -3.46 -20.32
C VAL A 152 3.23 -2.64 -21.22
N VAL A 153 2.71 -1.98 -22.25
CA VAL A 153 3.52 -1.10 -23.11
C VAL A 153 4.20 -0.03 -22.25
N TRP A 154 3.45 0.64 -21.39
CA TRP A 154 3.99 1.65 -20.49
C TRP A 154 5.04 1.06 -19.54
N TYR A 155 4.76 -0.09 -18.93
CA TYR A 155 5.69 -0.74 -18.00
C TYR A 155 7.02 -1.10 -18.69
N ILE A 156 6.95 -1.62 -19.91
CA ILE A 156 8.16 -1.97 -20.66
C ILE A 156 8.97 -0.72 -21.02
N GLU A 157 8.32 0.34 -21.46
CA GLU A 157 9.01 1.55 -21.91
C GLU A 157 9.58 2.41 -20.79
N ASN A 158 9.05 2.30 -19.58
CA ASN A 158 9.45 3.15 -18.45
C ASN A 158 10.21 2.38 -17.36
N GLU A 159 9.83 1.13 -17.07
CA GLU A 159 10.43 0.33 -15.99
C GLU A 159 11.37 -0.78 -16.51
N LYS A 160 11.22 -1.21 -17.76
CA LYS A 160 12.04 -2.26 -18.41
C LYS A 160 12.68 -1.80 -19.72
N CYS A 161 13.00 -0.51 -19.81
CA CYS A 161 13.43 0.09 -21.07
C CYS A 161 14.77 -0.47 -21.58
N GLU A 162 15.58 -1.02 -20.68
CA GLU A 162 16.85 -1.68 -21.03
C GLU A 162 16.64 -3.14 -21.47
N GLU A 163 15.73 -3.88 -20.82
CA GLU A 163 15.48 -5.29 -21.16
C GLU A 163 14.53 -5.47 -22.35
N MET A 164 13.64 -4.50 -22.59
CA MET A 164 12.58 -4.57 -23.61
C MET A 164 11.82 -5.90 -23.58
N HIS A 165 11.49 -6.35 -22.37
CA HIS A 165 10.85 -7.64 -22.11
C HIS A 165 10.02 -7.59 -20.83
N ILE A 166 9.02 -8.46 -20.75
CA ILE A 166 8.22 -8.71 -19.54
C ILE A 166 8.10 -10.21 -19.30
N SER A 167 8.36 -10.65 -18.07
CA SER A 167 8.20 -12.04 -17.67
C SER A 167 6.73 -12.38 -17.35
N MET A 168 6.42 -13.68 -17.34
CA MET A 168 5.09 -14.14 -16.92
C MET A 168 4.76 -13.74 -15.47
N LYS A 169 5.78 -13.72 -14.59
CA LYS A 169 5.62 -13.31 -13.19
C LYS A 169 5.14 -11.86 -13.13
N GLU A 170 5.86 -10.95 -13.78
CA GLU A 170 5.56 -9.50 -13.80
C GLU A 170 4.19 -9.20 -14.44
N LEU A 171 3.83 -9.87 -15.54
CA LEU A 171 2.50 -9.73 -16.14
C LEU A 171 1.39 -10.08 -15.14
N PHE A 172 1.58 -11.11 -14.33
CA PHE A 172 0.59 -11.52 -13.33
C PHE A 172 0.63 -10.69 -12.04
N GLU A 173 1.63 -9.84 -11.84
CA GLU A 173 1.66 -8.85 -10.76
C GLU A 173 0.90 -7.57 -11.14
N LEU A 174 0.86 -7.22 -12.43
CA LEU A 174 -0.05 -6.17 -12.94
C LEU A 174 -1.53 -6.51 -12.68
N ILE A 175 -1.86 -7.80 -12.58
CA ILE A 175 -3.24 -8.29 -12.46
C ILE A 175 -3.46 -8.87 -11.05
N PRO A 176 -4.27 -8.20 -10.21
CA PRO A 176 -4.59 -8.70 -8.87
C PRO A 176 -5.05 -10.16 -8.89
N LYS A 177 -4.54 -10.96 -7.95
CA LYS A 177 -4.67 -12.42 -7.97
C LYS A 177 -6.11 -12.90 -8.12
N ASN A 178 -7.06 -12.30 -7.40
CA ASN A 178 -8.48 -12.69 -7.44
C ASN A 178 -9.19 -12.24 -8.73
N LEU A 179 -8.61 -11.28 -9.46
CA LEU A 179 -9.17 -10.74 -10.69
C LEU A 179 -8.52 -11.32 -11.96
N ARG A 180 -7.56 -12.23 -11.84
CA ARG A 180 -6.89 -12.87 -13.00
C ARG A 180 -7.85 -13.57 -13.95
N TYR A 181 -8.91 -14.19 -13.44
CA TYR A 181 -9.94 -14.77 -14.27
C TYR A 181 -10.75 -13.70 -15.03
N ALA A 182 -11.03 -12.57 -14.38
CA ALA A 182 -11.73 -11.44 -14.97
C ALA A 182 -10.89 -10.72 -16.05
N ALA A 183 -9.56 -10.71 -15.90
CA ALA A 183 -8.60 -10.16 -16.85
C ALA A 183 -8.53 -10.93 -18.18
N GLY A 184 -9.08 -12.15 -18.23
CA GLY A 184 -9.11 -12.95 -19.45
C GLY A 184 -9.71 -12.18 -20.63
N GLY A 185 -9.34 -12.58 -21.84
CA GLY A 185 -9.76 -11.86 -23.04
C GLY A 185 -8.66 -11.89 -24.10
N THR A 186 -8.85 -11.09 -25.14
CA THR A 186 -7.92 -11.05 -26.27
C THR A 186 -6.61 -10.38 -25.90
N GLU A 187 -6.61 -9.29 -25.11
CA GLU A 187 -5.36 -8.62 -24.69
C GLU A 187 -4.46 -9.50 -23.83
N LEU A 188 -5.03 -10.17 -22.81
CA LEU A 188 -4.25 -11.10 -22.00
C LEU A 188 -3.73 -12.27 -22.83
N ALA A 189 -4.51 -12.78 -23.79
CA ALA A 189 -4.05 -13.83 -24.71
C ALA A 189 -2.89 -13.34 -25.58
N ASP A 190 -2.99 -12.12 -26.12
CA ASP A 190 -1.94 -11.49 -26.93
C ASP A 190 -0.62 -11.41 -26.14
N LEU A 191 -0.69 -10.90 -24.92
CA LEU A 191 0.46 -10.79 -24.02
C LEU A 191 1.06 -12.16 -23.66
N LEU A 192 0.22 -13.15 -23.37
CA LEU A 192 0.69 -14.50 -23.04
C LEU A 192 1.39 -15.18 -24.23
N TRP A 193 0.92 -14.95 -25.46
CA TRP A 193 1.60 -15.46 -26.65
C TRP A 193 2.90 -14.70 -26.91
N ILE A 194 2.94 -13.38 -26.73
CA ILE A 194 4.19 -12.61 -26.85
C ILE A 194 5.26 -13.13 -25.89
N ILE A 195 4.88 -13.52 -24.67
CA ILE A 195 5.82 -14.04 -23.66
C ILE A 195 6.23 -15.50 -23.95
N ASN A 196 5.30 -16.38 -24.30
CA ASN A 196 5.53 -17.83 -24.34
C ASN A 196 5.65 -18.43 -25.74
N GLY A 197 5.44 -17.62 -26.78
CA GLY A 197 5.23 -18.09 -28.13
C GLY A 197 3.85 -18.73 -28.33
N THR A 198 3.64 -19.23 -29.54
CA THR A 198 2.40 -19.86 -30.02
C THR A 198 2.47 -21.38 -30.07
N SER A 199 3.49 -22.00 -29.46
CA SER A 199 3.68 -23.45 -29.44
C SER A 199 2.45 -24.24 -28.92
N SER A 200 1.60 -23.58 -28.13
CA SER A 200 0.33 -24.10 -27.60
C SER A 200 -0.82 -24.14 -28.63
N LEU A 201 -0.72 -23.43 -29.76
CA LEU A 201 -1.75 -23.35 -30.81
C LEU A 201 -1.75 -24.57 -31.74
N LEU A 202 -1.98 -25.77 -31.21
CA LEU A 202 -2.04 -27.01 -32.00
C LEU A 202 -3.44 -27.24 -32.60
N PRO A 203 -3.57 -27.69 -33.87
CA PRO A 203 -4.86 -27.79 -34.56
C PRO A 203 -5.94 -28.64 -33.87
N LYS A 204 -5.51 -29.66 -33.11
CA LYS A 204 -6.43 -30.56 -32.37
C LYS A 204 -7.01 -29.92 -31.11
N ASN A 205 -6.42 -28.81 -30.65
CA ASN A 205 -6.69 -28.20 -29.35
C ASN A 205 -7.36 -26.82 -29.48
N VAL A 206 -7.68 -26.38 -30.70
CA VAL A 206 -8.20 -25.04 -30.96
C VAL A 206 -9.63 -25.12 -31.50
N GLU A 207 -10.57 -24.58 -30.74
CA GLU A 207 -11.99 -24.56 -31.10
C GLU A 207 -12.23 -23.66 -32.33
N SER A 208 -13.05 -24.14 -33.27
CA SER A 208 -13.45 -23.34 -34.44
C SER A 208 -14.19 -22.06 -34.02
N ASN A 209 -13.92 -20.95 -34.70
CA ASN A 209 -14.44 -19.59 -34.38
C ASN A 209 -13.94 -18.97 -33.07
N SER A 210 -12.94 -19.57 -32.40
CA SER A 210 -12.26 -18.95 -31.27
C SER A 210 -11.21 -17.92 -31.73
N TYR A 211 -10.77 -17.07 -30.81
CA TYR A 211 -9.68 -16.13 -31.08
C TYR A 211 -8.38 -16.86 -31.41
N ALA A 212 -8.04 -17.91 -30.65
CA ALA A 212 -6.90 -18.78 -30.90
C ALA A 212 -6.92 -19.40 -32.31
N TYR A 213 -8.11 -19.74 -32.83
CA TYR A 213 -8.24 -20.26 -34.21
C TYR A 213 -7.89 -19.23 -35.27
N ASP A 214 -8.35 -18.00 -35.09
CA ASP A 214 -8.00 -16.90 -35.99
C ASP A 214 -6.51 -16.57 -35.95
N ILE A 215 -5.88 -16.62 -34.76
CA ILE A 215 -4.42 -16.44 -34.62
C ILE A 215 -3.67 -17.57 -35.30
N TRP A 216 -4.09 -18.82 -35.11
CA TRP A 216 -3.49 -19.97 -35.78
C TRP A 216 -3.56 -19.86 -37.31
N LEU A 217 -4.71 -19.44 -37.86
CA LEU A 217 -4.86 -19.20 -39.30
C LEU A 217 -3.98 -18.05 -39.80
N CYS A 218 -3.86 -16.98 -39.02
CA CYS A 218 -2.98 -15.85 -39.33
C CYS A 218 -1.51 -16.27 -39.34
N GLN A 219 -1.08 -17.07 -38.36
CA GLN A 219 0.27 -17.62 -38.29
C GLN A 219 0.60 -18.42 -39.55
N ARG A 220 -0.32 -19.26 -40.04
CA ARG A 220 -0.12 -20.01 -41.30
C ARG A 220 -0.01 -19.08 -42.52
N ALA A 221 -0.77 -17.98 -42.53
CA ALA A 221 -0.67 -16.99 -43.60
C ALA A 221 0.70 -16.28 -43.61
N ILE A 222 1.28 -16.01 -42.44
CA ILE A 222 2.63 -15.46 -42.30
C ILE A 222 3.68 -16.51 -42.70
N GLN A 223 3.53 -17.76 -42.27
CA GLN A 223 4.43 -18.83 -42.67
C GLN A 223 4.50 -19.01 -44.21
N GLU A 224 3.36 -18.87 -44.90
CA GLU A 224 3.31 -18.93 -46.37
C GLU A 224 4.09 -17.78 -47.06
N ILE A 225 4.30 -16.64 -46.40
CA ILE A 225 5.16 -15.55 -46.89
C ILE A 225 6.62 -16.02 -46.84
N PHE A 226 7.09 -16.47 -45.67
CA PHE A 226 8.47 -16.96 -45.48
C PHE A 226 8.82 -18.18 -46.35
N ILE A 227 7.87 -19.09 -46.58
CA ILE A 227 8.10 -20.26 -47.47
C ILE A 227 8.30 -19.81 -48.93
N LYS A 228 7.68 -18.71 -49.33
CA LYS A 228 7.72 -18.21 -50.71
C LYS A 228 8.89 -17.28 -50.99
N ASP A 229 9.69 -16.94 -49.97
CA ASP A 229 10.90 -16.12 -50.07
C ASP A 229 10.64 -14.81 -50.82
N LEU A 230 9.74 -13.99 -50.27
CA LEU A 230 9.34 -12.74 -50.92
C LEU A 230 10.40 -11.66 -50.65
N GLU A 231 10.91 -11.02 -51.70
CA GLU A 231 11.76 -9.82 -51.55
C GLU A 231 11.05 -8.76 -50.68
N ASP A 232 11.79 -8.13 -49.77
CA ASP A 232 11.33 -7.04 -48.90
C ASP A 232 10.09 -7.39 -48.04
N GLU A 233 9.98 -8.64 -47.59
CA GLU A 233 8.86 -9.11 -46.76
C GLU A 233 8.67 -8.33 -45.45
N GLU A 234 9.78 -7.95 -44.79
CA GLU A 234 9.77 -7.08 -43.61
C GLU A 234 9.07 -5.75 -43.92
N GLU A 235 9.55 -5.02 -44.94
CA GLU A 235 8.99 -3.71 -45.31
C GLU A 235 7.51 -3.84 -45.68
N LYS A 236 7.14 -4.89 -46.42
CA LYS A 236 5.75 -5.16 -46.81
C LYS A 236 4.85 -5.41 -45.61
N ILE A 237 5.30 -6.17 -44.61
CA ILE A 237 4.54 -6.46 -43.40
C ILE A 237 4.44 -5.19 -42.53
N LEU A 238 5.54 -4.51 -42.27
CA LEU A 238 5.54 -3.29 -41.44
C LEU A 238 4.73 -2.15 -42.08
N SER A 239 4.80 -1.99 -43.40
CA SER A 239 3.95 -1.05 -44.15
C SER A 239 2.47 -1.44 -44.05
N LEU A 240 2.16 -2.75 -44.12
CA LEU A 240 0.80 -3.24 -43.93
C LEU A 240 0.23 -2.89 -42.56
N LEU A 241 1.04 -2.93 -41.50
CA LEU A 241 0.61 -2.57 -40.15
C LEU A 241 0.34 -1.07 -39.97
N GLN A 242 0.90 -0.22 -40.84
CA GLN A 242 0.74 1.24 -40.78
C GLN A 242 -0.24 1.77 -41.84
N MET A 243 -0.78 0.90 -42.70
CA MET A 243 -1.70 1.30 -43.76
C MET A 243 -3.14 1.51 -43.25
N PRO A 244 -3.88 2.49 -43.79
CA PRO A 244 -5.29 2.68 -43.48
C PRO A 244 -6.15 1.54 -44.05
N ARG A 245 -7.26 1.22 -43.38
CA ARG A 245 -8.13 0.06 -43.71
C ARG A 245 -8.59 -0.02 -45.16
N ASN A 246 -8.87 1.11 -45.82
CA ASN A 246 -9.29 1.12 -47.23
C ASN A 246 -8.19 0.60 -48.17
N ARG A 247 -6.91 0.94 -47.92
CA ARG A 247 -5.78 0.42 -48.70
C ARG A 247 -5.54 -1.06 -48.42
N ARG A 248 -5.61 -1.48 -47.16
CA ARG A 248 -5.47 -2.89 -46.76
C ARG A 248 -6.52 -3.79 -47.43
N ARG A 249 -7.75 -3.30 -47.61
CA ARG A 249 -8.83 -4.00 -48.35
C ARG A 249 -8.55 -4.18 -49.84
N SER A 250 -7.81 -3.25 -50.42
CA SER A 250 -7.54 -3.20 -51.87
C SER A 250 -6.26 -3.95 -52.28
N ILE A 251 -5.59 -4.64 -51.35
CA ILE A 251 -4.41 -5.45 -51.67
C ILE A 251 -4.79 -6.60 -52.61
N THR A 252 -4.14 -6.63 -53.76
CA THR A 252 -4.41 -7.61 -54.82
C THR A 252 -3.38 -8.74 -54.88
N ASP A 253 -2.17 -8.52 -54.36
CA ASP A 253 -1.11 -9.54 -54.30
C ASP A 253 -1.64 -10.81 -53.61
N PRO A 254 -1.60 -12.00 -54.24
CA PRO A 254 -2.25 -13.19 -53.70
C PRO A 254 -1.74 -13.62 -52.31
N VAL A 255 -0.45 -13.42 -52.01
CA VAL A 255 0.16 -13.83 -50.75
C VAL A 255 -0.21 -12.82 -49.65
N MET A 256 0.06 -11.53 -49.88
CA MET A 256 -0.24 -10.46 -48.95
C MET A 256 -1.73 -10.24 -48.75
N LYS A 257 -2.58 -10.53 -49.75
CA LYS A 257 -4.05 -10.45 -49.63
C LYS A 257 -4.59 -11.39 -48.59
N LYS A 258 -3.94 -12.54 -48.34
CA LYS A 258 -4.35 -13.46 -47.27
C LYS A 258 -4.08 -12.84 -45.91
N LEU A 259 -2.87 -12.31 -45.69
CA LEU A 259 -2.50 -11.61 -44.45
C LEU A 259 -3.35 -10.35 -44.23
N ALA A 260 -3.55 -9.54 -45.28
CA ALA A 260 -4.32 -8.31 -45.23
C ALA A 260 -5.76 -8.52 -44.75
N LYS A 261 -6.39 -9.66 -45.05
CA LYS A 261 -7.73 -9.99 -44.52
C LYS A 261 -7.75 -10.09 -42.99
N PHE A 262 -6.69 -10.64 -42.38
CA PHE A 262 -6.57 -10.73 -40.93
C PHE A 262 -6.44 -9.35 -40.29
N THR A 263 -5.66 -8.45 -40.92
CA THR A 263 -5.49 -7.08 -40.40
C THR A 263 -6.81 -6.32 -40.25
N LEU A 264 -7.87 -6.71 -40.97
CA LEU A 264 -9.18 -6.04 -40.91
C LEU A 264 -9.93 -6.31 -39.59
N PHE A 265 -9.54 -7.34 -38.84
CA PHE A 265 -10.22 -7.76 -37.61
C PHE A 265 -9.31 -8.24 -36.48
N LEU A 266 -8.04 -8.56 -36.73
CA LEU A 266 -7.04 -8.81 -35.69
C LEU A 266 -6.27 -7.50 -35.40
N PRO A 267 -5.76 -7.32 -34.17
CA PRO A 267 -4.98 -6.14 -33.82
C PRO A 267 -3.57 -6.20 -34.43
N ALA A 268 -2.99 -5.04 -34.73
CA ALA A 268 -1.68 -4.92 -35.38
C ALA A 268 -0.57 -5.65 -34.61
N ARG A 269 -0.58 -5.51 -33.27
CA ARG A 269 0.37 -6.14 -32.35
C ARG A 269 0.51 -7.65 -32.53
N ILE A 270 -0.58 -8.36 -32.82
CA ILE A 270 -0.51 -9.82 -32.99
C ILE A 270 0.15 -10.20 -34.31
N ILE A 271 -0.14 -9.44 -35.36
CA ILE A 271 0.48 -9.70 -36.66
C ILE A 271 1.98 -9.42 -36.59
N LEU A 272 2.37 -8.33 -35.89
CA LEU A 272 3.78 -8.05 -35.62
C LEU A 272 4.41 -9.17 -34.79
N PHE A 273 3.77 -9.59 -33.69
CA PHE A 273 4.29 -10.66 -32.85
C PHE A 273 4.52 -11.96 -33.63
N LEU A 274 3.56 -12.38 -34.45
CA LEU A 274 3.71 -13.58 -35.26
C LEU A 274 4.85 -13.44 -36.27
N TYR A 275 5.05 -12.26 -36.86
CA TYR A 275 6.21 -11.98 -37.71
C TYR A 275 7.52 -12.13 -36.91
N THR A 276 7.63 -11.47 -35.75
CA THR A 276 8.84 -11.53 -34.91
C THR A 276 9.10 -12.93 -34.34
N GLU A 277 8.06 -13.74 -34.14
CA GLU A 277 8.20 -15.15 -33.75
C GLU A 277 8.89 -15.99 -34.83
N PHE A 278 8.68 -15.67 -36.12
CA PHE A 278 9.35 -16.36 -37.22
C PHE A 278 10.78 -15.87 -37.45
N THR A 279 11.04 -14.57 -37.30
CA THR A 279 12.38 -13.99 -37.52
C THR A 279 13.30 -14.15 -36.30
N GLY A 280 12.72 -14.27 -35.11
CA GLY A 280 13.46 -14.25 -33.84
C GLY A 280 13.77 -12.84 -33.33
N ASP A 281 13.21 -11.80 -33.95
CA ASP A 281 13.42 -10.41 -33.54
C ASP A 281 12.71 -10.09 -32.22
N ASN A 282 13.18 -9.05 -31.52
CA ASN A 282 12.52 -8.56 -30.33
C ASN A 282 11.22 -7.83 -30.69
N PHE A 283 10.08 -8.42 -30.31
CA PHE A 283 8.76 -7.83 -30.50
C PHE A 283 8.65 -6.39 -29.97
N TRP A 284 9.12 -6.13 -28.75
CA TRP A 284 8.90 -4.85 -28.08
C TRP A 284 9.72 -3.72 -28.69
N GLU A 285 10.93 -4.02 -29.18
CA GLU A 285 11.77 -3.05 -29.90
C GLU A 285 11.07 -2.57 -31.18
N ILE A 286 10.57 -3.50 -31.99
CA ILE A 286 9.87 -3.15 -33.23
C ILE A 286 8.52 -2.50 -32.94
N TRP A 287 7.78 -2.98 -31.94
CA TRP A 287 6.50 -2.39 -31.54
C TRP A 287 6.68 -0.93 -31.10
N SER A 288 7.68 -0.64 -30.26
CA SER A 288 7.99 0.72 -29.81
C SER A 288 8.27 1.66 -30.99
N ALA A 289 8.96 1.17 -32.02
CA ALA A 289 9.26 1.95 -33.22
C ALA A 289 8.02 2.25 -34.10
N ILE A 290 7.05 1.33 -34.19
CA ILE A 290 5.93 1.46 -35.14
C ILE A 290 4.57 1.79 -34.50
N LYS A 291 4.41 1.66 -33.18
CA LYS A 291 3.11 1.72 -32.48
C LYS A 291 2.31 2.99 -32.77
N SER A 292 2.98 4.14 -32.97
CA SER A 292 2.33 5.42 -33.26
C SER A 292 1.69 5.49 -34.65
N GLY A 293 2.22 4.71 -35.59
CA GLY A 293 1.68 4.57 -36.95
C GLY A 293 0.84 3.31 -37.15
N ALA A 294 0.85 2.38 -36.20
CA ALA A 294 0.13 1.12 -36.30
C ALA A 294 -1.40 1.35 -36.41
N TYR A 295 -2.08 0.48 -37.15
CA TYR A 295 -3.52 0.59 -37.28
C TYR A 295 -4.24 0.22 -35.98
N HIS A 296 -5.34 0.92 -35.72
CA HIS A 296 -6.29 0.67 -34.62
C HIS A 296 -7.76 0.67 -35.12
N ASP A 297 -7.96 0.61 -36.44
CA ASP A 297 -9.27 0.61 -37.11
C ASP A 297 -9.74 -0.80 -37.50
N GLU A 298 -9.17 -1.84 -36.88
CA GLU A 298 -9.68 -3.21 -36.93
C GLU A 298 -11.09 -3.33 -36.34
N LYS A 299 -11.86 -4.28 -36.85
CA LYS A 299 -13.19 -4.60 -36.33
C LYS A 299 -13.17 -6.02 -35.81
N MET A 300 -12.78 -6.18 -34.54
CA MET A 300 -12.67 -7.48 -33.90
C MET A 300 -13.99 -8.26 -33.93
N LYS A 301 -13.89 -9.58 -34.11
CA LYS A 301 -15.04 -10.47 -33.93
C LYS A 301 -15.40 -10.51 -32.44
N LYS A 302 -16.65 -10.87 -32.14
CA LYS A 302 -17.07 -11.14 -30.76
C LYS A 302 -16.68 -12.56 -30.38
N TYR A 303 -15.65 -12.68 -29.54
CA TYR A 303 -15.14 -13.97 -29.06
C TYR A 303 -15.71 -14.37 -27.70
N ALA A 304 -16.17 -13.42 -26.89
CA ALA A 304 -16.80 -13.68 -25.60
C ALA A 304 -18.33 -13.67 -25.71
N SER A 305 -19.00 -14.48 -24.88
CA SER A 305 -20.45 -14.36 -24.70
C SER A 305 -20.80 -13.08 -23.95
N LYS A 306 -22.01 -12.56 -24.14
CA LYS A 306 -22.49 -11.38 -23.39
C LYS A 306 -22.47 -11.60 -21.88
N GLU A 307 -22.75 -12.83 -21.45
CA GLU A 307 -22.73 -13.23 -20.04
C GLU A 307 -21.32 -13.13 -19.46
N LEU A 308 -20.31 -13.60 -20.19
CA LEU A 308 -18.91 -13.51 -19.78
C LEU A 308 -18.40 -12.05 -19.77
N GLU A 309 -18.77 -11.25 -20.77
CA GLU A 309 -18.45 -9.81 -20.81
C GLU A 309 -19.04 -9.08 -19.58
N LEU A 310 -20.30 -9.36 -19.24
CA LEU A 310 -20.96 -8.78 -18.08
C LEU A 310 -20.31 -9.23 -16.77
N TYR A 311 -20.02 -10.53 -16.65
CA TYR A 311 -19.32 -11.09 -15.51
C TYR A 311 -17.99 -10.36 -15.29
N ARG A 312 -17.13 -10.29 -16.31
CA ARG A 312 -15.82 -9.62 -16.21
C ARG A 312 -15.95 -8.16 -15.80
N LYS A 313 -16.91 -7.44 -16.40
CA LYS A 313 -17.16 -6.04 -16.08
C LYS A 313 -17.49 -5.81 -14.60
N ILE A 314 -18.34 -6.67 -14.01
CA ILE A 314 -18.72 -6.56 -12.60
C ILE A 314 -17.50 -6.69 -11.69
N PHE A 315 -16.60 -7.63 -11.95
CA PHE A 315 -15.39 -7.82 -11.13
C PHE A 315 -14.34 -6.73 -11.35
N ILE A 316 -14.19 -6.24 -12.58
CA ILE A 316 -13.20 -5.19 -12.92
C ILE A 316 -13.63 -3.83 -12.35
N GLU A 317 -14.91 -3.49 -12.47
CA GLU A 317 -15.42 -2.18 -12.06
C GLU A 317 -15.90 -2.17 -10.60
N GLY A 318 -16.18 -3.34 -10.01
CA GLY A 318 -16.66 -3.48 -8.65
C GLY A 318 -15.66 -2.96 -7.62
N PRO A 319 -16.12 -2.24 -6.58
CA PRO A 319 -15.23 -1.74 -5.53
C PRO A 319 -14.58 -2.89 -4.77
N ILE A 320 -13.34 -2.69 -4.35
CA ILE A 320 -12.69 -3.60 -3.40
C ILE A 320 -13.33 -3.42 -2.03
N ALA A 321 -13.64 -4.54 -1.37
CA ALA A 321 -14.28 -4.55 -0.07
C ALA A 321 -13.43 -3.78 0.98
N PRO A 322 -14.05 -2.93 1.81
CA PRO A 322 -13.34 -2.23 2.87
C PRO A 322 -12.67 -3.19 3.86
N VAL A 323 -11.49 -2.80 4.36
CA VAL A 323 -10.72 -3.54 5.37
C VAL A 323 -10.47 -2.63 6.56
N THR A 324 -10.76 -3.10 7.77
CA THR A 324 -10.55 -2.32 9.00
C THR A 324 -9.06 -2.00 9.20
N THR A 325 -8.74 -0.92 9.90
CA THR A 325 -7.33 -0.57 10.13
C THR A 325 -6.60 -1.63 10.96
N SER A 326 -7.27 -2.26 11.94
CA SER A 326 -6.67 -3.35 12.73
C SER A 326 -6.34 -4.57 11.85
N ASP A 327 -7.24 -4.95 10.94
CA ASP A 327 -6.98 -6.07 10.02
C ASP A 327 -5.88 -5.72 9.01
N PHE A 328 -5.89 -4.48 8.52
CA PHE A 328 -4.90 -4.00 7.54
C PHE A 328 -3.48 -3.97 8.11
N LEU A 329 -3.32 -3.48 9.34
CA LEU A 329 -2.02 -3.34 10.01
C LEU A 329 -1.58 -4.61 10.74
N SER A 330 -2.44 -5.62 10.84
CA SER A 330 -2.12 -6.88 11.51
C SER A 330 -0.89 -7.55 10.87
N GLN A 331 0.09 -7.94 11.70
CA GLN A 331 1.32 -8.60 11.26
C GLN A 331 1.31 -10.07 11.66
N ASP A 332 1.27 -10.96 10.67
CA ASP A 332 1.21 -12.41 10.86
C ASP A 332 2.38 -13.17 10.20
N GLU A 333 3.40 -12.44 9.73
CA GLU A 333 4.56 -13.05 9.09
C GLU A 333 5.34 -13.99 10.04
N TYR A 334 5.97 -15.01 9.45
CA TYR A 334 6.67 -16.07 10.20
C TYR A 334 7.73 -15.56 11.18
N PHE A 335 8.41 -14.46 10.84
CA PHE A 335 9.47 -13.89 11.68
C PHE A 335 8.97 -12.91 12.75
N THR A 336 7.70 -12.46 12.67
CA THR A 336 7.11 -11.47 13.58
C THR A 336 7.21 -11.89 15.05
N PHE A 337 6.99 -13.18 15.33
CA PHE A 337 7.00 -13.74 16.69
C PHE A 337 8.24 -14.60 16.97
N TRP A 338 9.22 -14.59 16.07
CA TRP A 338 10.42 -15.41 16.17
C TRP A 338 11.25 -15.02 17.41
N LYS A 339 11.77 -16.02 18.12
CA LYS A 339 12.54 -15.84 19.36
C LYS A 339 11.79 -15.08 20.46
N THR A 340 10.47 -15.28 20.56
CA THR A 340 9.71 -14.86 21.75
C THR A 340 10.38 -15.44 23.02
N PRO A 341 10.70 -14.60 24.02
CA PRO A 341 11.33 -15.04 25.26
C PRO A 341 10.52 -16.14 25.97
N PRO A 342 11.18 -17.14 26.60
CA PRO A 342 10.49 -18.20 27.36
C PRO A 342 9.59 -17.68 28.49
N GLU A 343 9.92 -16.53 29.07
CA GLU A 343 9.12 -15.86 30.11
C GLU A 343 7.77 -15.36 29.60
N LEU A 344 7.64 -15.15 28.28
CA LEU A 344 6.39 -14.86 27.59
C LEU A 344 5.84 -16.12 26.90
N GLY A 345 6.43 -17.28 27.15
CA GLY A 345 6.02 -18.56 26.59
C GLY A 345 4.65 -18.96 27.13
N GLY A 346 3.69 -19.16 26.22
CA GLY A 346 2.31 -19.51 26.56
C GLY A 346 1.33 -18.33 26.49
N GLU A 347 1.81 -17.09 26.30
CA GLU A 347 0.95 -15.98 25.90
C GLU A 347 0.56 -16.11 24.42
N GLU A 348 -0.64 -15.65 24.09
CA GLU A 348 -1.07 -15.56 22.70
C GLU A 348 -0.24 -14.53 21.93
N ASN A 349 -0.10 -14.74 20.62
CA ASN A 349 0.57 -13.77 19.77
C ASN A 349 -0.19 -12.44 19.79
N TYR A 350 0.57 -11.36 19.94
CA TYR A 350 0.01 -10.02 19.93
C TYR A 350 -0.39 -9.59 18.52
N TYR A 351 -1.63 -9.13 18.38
CA TYR A 351 -2.15 -8.47 17.19
C TYR A 351 -2.77 -7.13 17.57
N ILE A 352 -2.67 -6.15 16.66
CA ILE A 352 -3.24 -4.81 16.86
C ILE A 352 -4.76 -4.93 16.97
N SER A 353 -5.33 -4.15 17.88
CA SER A 353 -6.77 -4.09 18.13
C SER A 353 -7.23 -2.66 18.40
N ASP A 354 -8.54 -2.45 18.52
CA ASP A 354 -9.10 -1.14 18.87
C ASP A 354 -8.65 -0.62 20.24
N TRP A 355 -8.23 -1.50 21.15
CA TRP A 355 -7.57 -1.09 22.40
C TRP A 355 -6.36 -0.20 22.14
N ASP A 356 -5.58 -0.53 21.11
CA ASP A 356 -4.34 0.17 20.76
C ASP A 356 -4.60 1.46 19.98
N ARG A 357 -5.85 1.64 19.54
CA ARG A 357 -6.29 2.73 18.68
C ARG A 357 -7.15 3.76 19.43
N LEU A 358 -7.28 3.65 20.74
CA LEU A 358 -8.09 4.54 21.58
C LEU A 358 -7.72 6.02 21.48
N TYR A 359 -6.48 6.37 21.12
CA TYR A 359 -6.11 7.76 20.82
C TYR A 359 -6.95 8.38 19.68
N TRP A 360 -7.39 7.56 18.73
CA TRP A 360 -8.19 7.95 17.56
C TRP A 360 -9.69 7.77 17.74
N TRP A 361 -10.15 7.25 18.88
CA TRP A 361 -11.60 7.13 19.15
C TRP A 361 -12.30 8.49 19.06
N GLY A 362 -13.43 8.53 18.34
CA GLY A 362 -14.19 9.75 18.07
C GLY A 362 -13.57 10.69 17.03
N LYS A 363 -12.36 10.38 16.53
CA LYS A 363 -11.68 11.10 15.45
C LYS A 363 -11.74 10.34 14.12
N ILE A 364 -11.75 9.01 14.19
CA ILE A 364 -11.88 8.08 13.06
C ILE A 364 -13.05 7.15 13.35
N GLU A 365 -13.85 6.83 12.32
CA GLU A 365 -15.12 6.11 12.47
C GLU A 365 -14.94 4.62 12.82
N ASP A 366 -13.81 4.00 12.48
CA ASP A 366 -13.58 2.55 12.59
C ASP A 366 -12.90 2.11 13.91
N VAL A 367 -13.00 2.91 14.98
CA VAL A 367 -12.49 2.55 16.31
C VAL A 367 -13.66 2.35 17.27
N GLU A 368 -13.87 1.13 17.74
CA GLU A 368 -14.99 0.78 18.61
C GLU A 368 -14.59 0.69 20.09
N ILE A 369 -15.51 1.11 20.98
CA ILE A 369 -15.43 0.79 22.40
C ILE A 369 -16.30 -0.44 22.62
N THR A 370 -15.67 -1.60 22.69
CA THR A 370 -16.34 -2.85 23.04
C THR A 370 -16.71 -2.87 24.53
N GLU A 371 -17.56 -3.82 24.94
CA GLU A 371 -17.92 -4.00 26.35
C GLU A 371 -16.69 -4.23 27.25
N GLU A 372 -15.70 -4.98 26.77
CA GLU A 372 -14.46 -5.23 27.50
C GLU A 372 -13.61 -3.96 27.68
N ILE A 373 -13.51 -3.13 26.64
CA ILE A 373 -12.84 -1.82 26.71
C ILE A 373 -13.58 -0.92 27.70
N ASP A 374 -14.90 -0.88 27.65
CA ASP A 374 -15.72 -0.06 28.56
C ASP A 374 -15.54 -0.48 30.03
N ILE A 375 -15.53 -1.79 30.32
CA ILE A 375 -15.26 -2.32 31.66
C ILE A 375 -13.86 -1.89 32.13
N TRP A 376 -12.85 -2.00 31.28
CA TRP A 376 -11.49 -1.60 31.60
C TRP A 376 -11.36 -0.08 31.82
N LEU A 377 -12.03 0.75 31.01
CA LEU A 377 -12.06 2.20 31.20
C LEU A 377 -12.71 2.56 32.54
N ASN A 378 -13.83 1.93 32.91
CA ASN A 378 -14.47 2.13 34.20
C ASN A 378 -13.60 1.67 35.39
N MET A 379 -12.79 0.62 35.21
CA MET A 379 -11.78 0.22 36.19
C MET A 379 -10.70 1.31 36.33
N LEU A 380 -10.18 1.85 35.22
CA LEU A 380 -9.21 2.95 35.25
C LEU A 380 -9.76 4.20 35.95
N VAL A 381 -11.03 4.55 35.73
CA VAL A 381 -11.68 5.68 36.40
C VAL A 381 -11.68 5.48 37.91
N LYS A 382 -12.07 4.29 38.41
CA LYS A 382 -12.04 3.99 39.86
C LYS A 382 -10.64 4.14 40.44
N GLU A 383 -9.63 3.61 39.75
CA GLU A 383 -8.23 3.71 40.19
C GLU A 383 -7.76 5.17 40.21
N TYR A 384 -8.12 5.94 39.19
CA TYR A 384 -7.84 7.37 39.10
C TYR A 384 -8.52 8.18 40.22
N GLU A 385 -9.80 7.91 40.51
CA GLU A 385 -10.55 8.58 41.59
C GLU A 385 -9.94 8.28 42.97
N MET A 386 -9.51 7.04 43.21
CA MET A 386 -8.82 6.68 44.45
C MET A 386 -7.53 7.46 44.64
N ILE A 387 -6.75 7.63 43.58
CA ILE A 387 -5.53 8.45 43.58
C ILE A 387 -5.88 9.91 43.82
N LEU A 388 -6.83 10.46 43.05
CA LEU A 388 -7.22 11.85 43.11
C LEU A 388 -7.70 12.27 44.51
N ASN A 389 -8.48 11.42 45.19
CA ASN A 389 -8.99 11.68 46.54
C ASN A 389 -7.88 11.75 47.61
N GLY A 390 -6.74 11.10 47.37
CA GLY A 390 -5.61 11.06 48.29
C GLY A 390 -4.44 11.97 47.88
N LYS A 391 -4.54 12.66 46.74
CA LYS A 391 -3.41 13.38 46.17
C LYS A 391 -3.24 14.78 46.77
N GLU A 392 -2.06 15.03 47.32
CA GLU A 392 -1.62 16.37 47.69
C GLU A 392 -1.11 17.12 46.46
N GLN A 393 -1.37 18.42 46.40
CA GLN A 393 -0.97 19.24 45.26
C GLN A 393 0.54 19.41 45.22
N GLU A 394 1.15 19.00 44.11
CA GLU A 394 2.56 19.24 43.84
C GLU A 394 2.79 20.67 43.33
N THR A 395 3.98 21.20 43.60
CA THR A 395 4.43 22.44 42.94
C THR A 395 4.69 22.17 41.46
N GLU A 396 4.51 23.19 40.60
CA GLU A 396 4.69 23.03 39.16
C GLU A 396 6.07 22.46 38.77
N ASN A 397 7.15 22.94 39.42
CA ASN A 397 8.50 22.42 39.17
C ASN A 397 8.63 20.93 39.55
N ALA A 398 8.09 20.55 40.72
CA ALA A 398 8.09 19.15 41.15
C ALA A 398 7.33 18.25 40.18
N PHE A 399 6.20 18.75 39.65
CA PHE A 399 5.40 18.00 38.69
C PHE A 399 6.10 17.85 37.33
N VAL A 400 6.82 18.88 36.86
CA VAL A 400 7.65 18.75 35.64
C VAL A 400 8.71 17.67 35.85
N ASP A 401 9.42 17.68 36.97
CA ASP A 401 10.41 16.65 37.28
C ASP A 401 9.76 15.25 37.39
N HIS A 402 8.55 15.18 37.94
CA HIS A 402 7.77 13.95 38.03
C HIS A 402 7.48 13.35 36.64
N ILE A 403 7.05 14.16 35.66
CA ILE A 403 6.84 13.70 34.28
C ILE A 403 8.11 13.05 33.72
N PHE A 404 9.27 13.70 33.85
CA PHE A 404 10.53 13.15 33.34
C PHE A 404 10.92 11.86 34.05
N ASN A 405 10.82 11.82 35.38
CA ASN A 405 11.15 10.65 36.19
C ASN A 405 10.25 9.45 35.86
N THR A 406 8.93 9.66 35.74
CA THR A 406 7.97 8.61 35.35
C THR A 406 8.32 8.07 33.97
N MET A 407 8.56 8.94 32.99
CA MET A 407 8.83 8.50 31.63
C MET A 407 10.21 7.81 31.48
N GLU A 408 11.23 8.26 32.21
CA GLU A 408 12.51 7.57 32.29
C GLU A 408 12.36 6.19 32.95
N TYR A 409 11.63 6.12 34.06
CA TYR A 409 11.31 4.86 34.74
C TYR A 409 10.61 3.89 33.79
N LEU A 410 9.53 4.30 33.14
CA LEU A 410 8.78 3.46 32.21
C LEU A 410 9.65 3.02 31.02
N ASN A 411 10.46 3.91 30.45
CA ASN A 411 11.36 3.54 29.35
C ASN A 411 12.44 2.55 29.77
N SER A 412 12.91 2.62 31.01
CA SER A 412 13.92 1.67 31.51
C SER A 412 13.39 0.23 31.54
N PHE A 413 12.09 0.02 31.82
CA PHE A 413 11.50 -1.31 31.88
C PHE A 413 10.84 -1.73 30.58
N TYR A 414 10.09 -0.85 29.92
CA TYR A 414 9.22 -1.23 28.81
C TYR A 414 9.80 -0.84 27.44
N GLY A 415 10.70 0.13 27.39
CA GLY A 415 11.29 0.62 26.14
C GLY A 415 10.31 1.39 25.24
N ARG A 416 10.81 2.49 24.67
CA ARG A 416 10.11 3.29 23.65
C ARG A 416 8.65 3.63 24.04
N ILE A 417 8.45 4.09 25.27
CA ILE A 417 7.21 4.68 25.75
C ILE A 417 7.30 6.18 25.55
N TYR A 418 6.33 6.75 24.83
CA TYR A 418 6.32 8.16 24.47
C TYR A 418 4.96 8.78 24.82
N LEU A 419 4.99 10.04 25.25
CA LEU A 419 3.79 10.86 25.34
C LEU A 419 3.48 11.48 23.98
N PHE A 420 2.20 11.70 23.69
CA PHE A 420 1.81 12.59 22.59
C PHE A 420 2.17 14.03 22.95
N LYS A 421 2.77 14.78 22.01
CA LYS A 421 3.22 16.17 22.21
C LYS A 421 2.09 17.08 22.70
N GLU A 422 0.89 16.93 22.13
CA GLU A 422 -0.28 17.68 22.58
C GLU A 422 -0.64 17.39 24.03
N PHE A 423 -0.56 16.12 24.44
CA PHE A 423 -0.84 15.70 25.81
C PHE A 423 0.26 16.15 26.78
N TYR A 424 1.52 16.06 26.40
CA TYR A 424 2.64 16.60 27.17
C TYR A 424 2.47 18.11 27.41
N ASN A 425 2.17 18.88 26.36
CA ASN A 425 1.91 20.31 26.49
C ASN A 425 0.70 20.60 27.40
N GLU A 426 -0.32 19.75 27.36
CA GLU A 426 -1.48 19.87 28.23
C GLU A 426 -1.16 19.61 29.69
N LEU A 427 -0.32 18.60 29.99
CA LEU A 427 0.19 18.36 31.34
C LEU A 427 0.94 19.58 31.88
N LEU A 428 1.82 20.18 31.08
CA LEU A 428 2.56 21.38 31.47
C LEU A 428 1.65 22.58 31.73
N ASN A 429 0.69 22.84 30.83
CA ASN A 429 -0.20 23.99 30.95
C ASN A 429 -1.17 23.89 32.14
N ASN A 430 -1.44 22.67 32.61
CA ASN A 430 -2.33 22.40 33.74
C ASN A 430 -1.57 21.80 34.94
N SER A 431 -0.27 22.10 35.06
CA SER A 431 0.61 21.61 36.12
C SER A 431 0.12 21.97 37.53
N HIS A 432 -0.66 23.04 37.65
CA HIS A 432 -1.27 23.50 38.90
C HIS A 432 -2.52 22.71 39.31
N GLU A 433 -3.07 21.86 38.43
CA GLU A 433 -4.31 21.14 38.70
C GLU A 433 -4.04 19.69 39.14
N VAL A 434 -4.49 19.34 40.36
CA VAL A 434 -4.29 18.00 40.95
C VAL A 434 -4.80 16.87 40.06
N ARG A 435 -5.87 17.13 39.28
CA ARG A 435 -6.45 16.14 38.35
C ARG A 435 -5.49 15.70 37.24
N TYR A 436 -4.63 16.60 36.75
CA TYR A 436 -3.59 16.26 35.77
C TYR A 436 -2.40 15.59 36.43
N GLN A 437 -2.04 16.05 37.63
CA GLN A 437 -0.98 15.41 38.40
C GLN A 437 -1.32 13.95 38.75
N ALA A 438 -2.59 13.65 39.08
CA ALA A 438 -3.06 12.30 39.36
C ALA A 438 -2.96 11.33 38.16
N ILE A 439 -2.86 11.84 36.93
CA ILE A 439 -2.64 10.99 35.75
C ILE A 439 -1.23 10.37 35.78
N LEU A 440 -0.22 11.11 36.26
CA LEU A 440 1.15 10.60 36.37
C LEU A 440 1.24 9.54 37.47
N ASP A 441 0.61 9.77 38.62
CA ASP A 441 0.51 8.75 39.69
C ASP A 441 -0.17 7.46 39.20
N LEU A 442 -1.18 7.59 38.32
CA LEU A 442 -1.83 6.43 37.70
C LEU A 442 -0.85 5.67 36.81
N LEU A 443 -0.06 6.38 36.00
CA LEU A 443 0.99 5.77 35.18
C LEU A 443 2.06 5.09 36.02
N ASP A 444 2.50 5.70 37.12
CA ASP A 444 3.47 5.09 38.05
C ASP A 444 2.91 3.81 38.68
N LYS A 445 1.65 3.84 39.14
CA LYS A 445 0.98 2.70 39.73
C LYS A 445 0.93 1.51 38.78
N PHE A 446 0.52 1.74 37.52
CA PHE A 446 0.46 0.67 36.51
C PHE A 446 1.86 0.27 36.01
N GLY A 447 2.80 1.20 35.99
CA GLY A 447 4.22 0.96 35.73
C GLY A 447 4.83 -0.02 36.73
N GLU A 448 4.57 0.16 38.02
CA GLU A 448 5.05 -0.74 39.08
C GLU A 448 4.26 -2.06 39.09
N LYS A 449 2.93 -2.02 38.91
CA LYS A 449 2.08 -3.22 38.84
C LYS A 449 2.56 -4.23 37.80
N ASN A 450 3.02 -3.76 36.64
CA ASN A 450 3.42 -4.59 35.51
C ASN A 450 4.94 -4.82 35.40
N LYS A 451 5.71 -4.36 36.40
CA LYS A 451 7.17 -4.26 36.35
C LYS A 451 7.87 -5.58 36.03
N GLU A 452 7.40 -6.70 36.58
CA GLU A 452 8.01 -8.01 36.33
C GLU A 452 7.88 -8.44 34.86
N ILE A 453 6.75 -8.15 34.21
CA ILE A 453 6.58 -8.38 32.76
C ILE A 453 7.47 -7.39 31.98
N GLY A 454 7.53 -6.13 32.40
CA GLY A 454 8.42 -5.13 31.83
C GLY A 454 9.89 -5.56 31.84
N ARG A 455 10.39 -6.13 32.94
CA ARG A 455 11.78 -6.61 33.08
C ARG A 455 12.20 -7.62 32.02
N VAL A 456 11.26 -8.32 31.37
CA VAL A 456 11.58 -9.18 30.23
C VAL A 456 12.22 -8.37 29.10
N TYR A 457 11.74 -7.14 28.83
CA TYR A 457 12.36 -6.25 27.87
C TYR A 457 13.78 -5.83 28.29
N GLN A 458 14.03 -5.53 29.57
CA GLN A 458 15.40 -5.25 30.04
C GLN A 458 16.38 -6.38 29.75
N LYS A 459 15.91 -7.63 29.84
CA LYS A 459 16.73 -8.82 29.62
C LYS A 459 17.01 -9.10 28.13
N TYR A 460 16.05 -8.81 27.26
CA TYR A 460 16.09 -9.24 25.85
C TYR A 460 16.10 -8.10 24.81
N GLY A 461 15.87 -6.85 25.24
CA GLY A 461 15.74 -5.65 24.40
C GLY A 461 17.05 -5.00 24.00
N ASN A 462 18.20 -5.67 24.21
CA ASN A 462 19.52 -5.17 23.84
C ASN A 462 19.85 -5.32 22.34
N LYS A 463 18.90 -5.76 21.52
CA LYS A 463 19.01 -5.86 20.06
C LYS A 463 18.34 -4.68 19.39
N GLU A 464 18.57 -4.49 18.10
CA GLU A 464 17.80 -3.53 17.30
C GLU A 464 16.30 -3.83 17.40
N TRP A 465 15.48 -2.79 17.52
CA TRP A 465 14.04 -2.92 17.78
C TRP A 465 13.32 -3.73 16.71
N CYS A 466 13.65 -3.48 15.44
CA CYS A 466 13.15 -4.23 14.28
C CYS A 466 13.50 -5.73 14.30
N MET A 467 14.45 -6.18 15.14
CA MET A 467 14.81 -7.59 15.32
C MET A 467 14.16 -8.25 16.54
N LEU A 468 13.41 -7.51 17.35
CA LEU A 468 12.72 -8.04 18.52
C LEU A 468 11.41 -8.72 18.12
N SER A 469 11.07 -9.82 18.79
CA SER A 469 9.74 -10.43 18.66
C SER A 469 8.66 -9.41 18.99
N LYS A 470 7.57 -9.40 18.20
CA LYS A 470 6.40 -8.55 18.45
C LYS A 470 5.81 -8.82 19.84
N ASN A 471 5.83 -10.04 20.37
CA ASN A 471 5.38 -10.33 21.74
C ASN A 471 6.26 -9.68 22.81
N LEU A 472 7.56 -9.46 22.53
CA LEU A 472 8.42 -8.70 23.44
C LEU A 472 8.13 -7.20 23.33
N LYS A 473 8.02 -6.67 22.10
CA LYS A 473 7.69 -5.27 21.80
C LYS A 473 6.29 -4.87 22.30
N CYS A 474 5.36 -5.81 22.34
CA CYS A 474 3.95 -5.58 22.64
C CYS A 474 3.46 -6.48 23.79
N ASN A 475 4.34 -6.75 24.76
CA ASN A 475 3.93 -7.50 25.96
C ASN A 475 2.81 -6.76 26.70
N ARG A 476 2.00 -7.52 27.43
CA ARG A 476 0.79 -7.00 28.10
C ARG A 476 1.06 -5.77 28.98
N GLY A 477 2.14 -5.78 29.75
CA GLY A 477 2.48 -4.69 30.66
C GLY A 477 2.76 -3.38 29.92
N ARG A 478 3.58 -3.47 28.87
CA ARG A 478 3.88 -2.33 27.99
C ARG A 478 2.64 -1.79 27.31
N MET A 479 1.81 -2.67 26.77
CA MET A 479 0.61 -2.28 26.04
C MET A 479 -0.42 -1.63 26.97
N GLU A 480 -0.58 -2.09 28.21
CA GLU A 480 -1.47 -1.44 29.19
C GLU A 480 -1.04 0.02 29.45
N ILE A 481 0.26 0.28 29.60
CA ILE A 481 0.79 1.65 29.76
C ILE A 481 0.53 2.50 28.53
N LYS A 482 0.84 2.01 27.32
CA LYS A 482 0.57 2.73 26.06
C LYS A 482 -0.92 3.07 25.91
N ARG A 483 -1.80 2.15 26.27
CA ARG A 483 -3.26 2.32 26.20
C ARG A 483 -3.73 3.39 27.20
N ILE A 484 -3.21 3.41 28.43
CA ILE A 484 -3.50 4.49 29.39
C ILE A 484 -3.07 5.85 28.83
N ILE A 485 -1.84 5.97 28.32
CA ILE A 485 -1.36 7.21 27.68
C ILE A 485 -2.29 7.64 26.54
N SER A 486 -2.76 6.69 25.74
CA SER A 486 -3.64 6.95 24.58
C SER A 486 -5.01 7.45 25.00
N VAL A 487 -5.59 6.84 26.04
CA VAL A 487 -6.85 7.30 26.66
C VAL A 487 -6.70 8.70 27.21
N MET A 488 -5.62 8.96 27.96
CA MET A 488 -5.36 10.27 28.56
C MET A 488 -5.01 11.34 27.52
N ALA A 489 -4.39 10.97 26.40
CA ALA A 489 -4.18 11.90 25.30
C ALA A 489 -5.46 12.19 24.49
N ASN A 490 -6.48 11.33 24.58
CA ASN A 490 -7.76 11.55 23.90
C ASN A 490 -8.72 12.37 24.77
N LYS A 491 -8.90 13.65 24.42
CA LYS A 491 -9.79 14.58 25.12
C LYS A 491 -11.26 14.12 25.17
N GLU A 492 -11.76 13.48 24.12
CA GLU A 492 -13.16 13.05 24.08
C GLU A 492 -13.40 11.83 24.99
N LEU A 493 -12.42 10.91 25.07
CA LEU A 493 -12.47 9.82 26.05
C LEU A 493 -12.35 10.34 27.48
N ARG A 494 -11.43 11.28 27.75
CA ARG A 494 -11.28 11.87 29.09
C ARG A 494 -12.56 12.56 29.55
N LYS A 495 -13.18 13.38 28.70
CA LYS A 495 -14.47 14.01 29.03
C LYS A 495 -15.55 12.97 29.31
N LYS A 496 -15.61 11.90 28.51
CA LYS A 496 -16.65 10.85 28.63
C LYS A 496 -16.52 10.04 29.92
N TYR A 497 -15.31 9.64 30.30
CA TYR A 497 -15.10 8.69 31.42
C TYR A 497 -14.57 9.34 32.69
N PHE A 498 -13.69 10.34 32.56
CA PHE A 498 -13.00 10.97 33.70
C PHE A 498 -13.58 12.34 34.05
N GLY A 499 -14.43 12.90 33.19
CA GLY A 499 -15.18 14.13 33.45
C GLY A 499 -14.43 15.44 33.20
N PHE A 500 -13.31 15.43 32.47
CA PHE A 500 -12.57 16.65 32.10
C PHE A 500 -11.90 16.59 30.73
#